data_AF-A0A352UZH3-F1
#
_entry.id   AF-A0A352UZH3-F1
#
_cell.length_a   1.000
_cell.length_b   1.000
_cell.length_c   1.000
_cell.angle_alpha   90.00
_cell.angle_beta   90.00
_cell.angle_gamma   90.00
#
_symmetry.space_group_name_H-M   'P 1'
#
loop_
_entity.id
_entity.type
_entity.pdbx_description
1 polymer ?
#
loop_
_entity_poly.entity_id
_entity_poly.type
_entity_poly.pdbx_seq_one_letter_code
_entity_poly.pdbx_strand_id
1 'polypeptide(L)'
;MPVVNSRVCPICLLVLMAIAAPISGTAQSTLSCLPPLKPAPVTDSGVRAEYAAEIREEYAAYFDDAQAFFRCIDRARAAVTEEVNQAILDYGGVHEALPD
;
A
#
# COMPACT_ATOMS: atom_id res chain seq x y z
N MET A 1 10.66 36.12 -21.89
CA MET A 1 11.56 36.45 -20.75
C MET A 1 10.67 36.67 -19.54
N PRO A 2 10.66 35.77 -18.52
CA PRO A 2 9.84 35.99 -17.34
C PRO A 2 10.49 37.03 -16.43
N VAL A 3 9.72 38.06 -16.07
CA VAL A 3 10.10 39.08 -15.10
C VAL A 3 10.15 38.42 -13.72
N VAL A 4 11.36 38.12 -13.23
CA VAL A 4 11.55 37.71 -11.84
C VAL A 4 11.42 38.98 -10.99
N ASN A 5 10.28 39.10 -10.30
CA ASN A 5 10.01 40.21 -9.41
C ASN A 5 10.97 40.11 -8.22
N SER A 6 11.90 41.06 -8.07
CA SER A 6 13.00 41.09 -7.08
C SER A 6 12.54 41.25 -5.62
N ARG A 7 11.25 41.05 -5.33
CA ARG A 7 10.60 41.24 -4.03
C ARG A 7 10.18 39.93 -3.36
N VAL A 8 10.47 38.78 -3.97
CA VAL A 8 10.17 37.49 -3.35
C VAL A 8 11.32 37.17 -2.38
N CYS A 9 11.02 37.25 -1.08
CA CYS A 9 11.97 36.93 -0.02
C CYS A 9 12.50 35.49 -0.21
N PRO A 10 13.81 35.22 -0.10
CA PRO A 10 14.37 33.87 -0.25
C PRO A 10 13.74 32.87 0.73
N ILE A 11 13.26 33.36 1.88
CA ILE A 11 12.51 32.57 2.87
C ILE A 11 11.16 32.12 2.30
N CYS A 12 10.44 32.99 1.57
CA CYS A 12 9.18 32.62 0.92
C CYS A 12 9.39 31.55 -0.16
N LEU A 13 10.50 31.61 -0.91
CA LEU A 13 10.84 30.60 -1.92
C LEU A 13 11.14 29.23 -1.28
N LEU A 14 11.83 29.21 -0.14
CA LEU A 14 12.11 27.98 0.61
C LEU A 14 10.83 27.38 1.20
N VAL A 15 9.93 28.22 1.72
CA VAL A 15 8.62 27.77 2.24
C VAL A 15 7.74 27.20 1.12
N LEU A 16 7.71 27.85 -0.06
CA LEU A 16 6.97 27.36 -1.22
C LEU A 16 7.51 26.02 -1.75
N MET A 17 8.84 25.79 -1.71
CA MET A 17 9.42 24.50 -2.07
C MET A 17 9.16 23.41 -1.02
N ALA A 18 9.07 23.76 0.27
CA ALA A 18 8.80 22.79 1.33
C ALA A 18 7.36 22.24 1.29
N ILE A 19 6.39 23.02 0.79
CA ILE A 19 4.98 22.60 0.64
C ILE A 19 4.80 21.68 -0.58
N ALA A 20 5.75 21.68 -1.53
CA ALA A 20 5.72 20.85 -2.73
C ALA A 20 6.40 19.48 -2.55
N ALA A 21 6.74 19.08 -1.31
CA ALA A 21 7.15 17.70 -1.06
C ALA A 21 5.98 16.79 -1.42
N PRO A 22 6.10 15.90 -2.43
CA PRO A 22 5.02 14.99 -2.73
C PRO A 22 4.83 14.13 -1.48
N ILE A 23 3.64 14.21 -0.88
CA ILE A 23 3.16 13.18 0.03
C ILE A 23 3.24 11.92 -0.84
N SER A 24 4.31 11.15 -0.64
CA SER A 24 4.53 9.92 -1.40
C SER A 24 3.59 8.90 -0.78
N GLY A 25 2.29 9.14 -0.95
CA GLY A 25 1.28 8.10 -0.87
C GLY A 25 1.65 7.15 -1.97
N THR A 26 2.32 6.06 -1.60
CA THR A 26 2.45 4.93 -2.49
C THR A 26 1.03 4.44 -2.71
N ALA A 27 0.36 4.96 -3.75
CA ALA A 27 -0.81 4.34 -4.32
C ALA A 27 -0.34 2.99 -4.85
N GLN A 28 -0.23 2.03 -3.92
CA GLN A 28 0.07 0.64 -4.19
C GLN A 28 -1.10 0.16 -5.02
N SER A 29 -0.91 0.24 -6.33
CA SER A 29 -1.87 -0.18 -7.32
C SER A 29 -2.31 -1.59 -6.96
N THR A 30 -3.58 -1.91 -7.18
CA THR A 30 -4.25 -3.18 -6.84
C THR A 30 -3.55 -4.46 -7.35
N LEU A 31 -2.52 -4.31 -8.19
CA LEU A 31 -1.55 -5.32 -8.61
C LEU A 31 -0.45 -5.65 -7.56
N SER A 32 -0.33 -4.91 -6.46
CA SER A 32 0.83 -5.02 -5.56
C SER A 32 0.78 -6.21 -4.60
N CYS A 33 -0.41 -6.73 -4.27
CA CYS A 33 -0.58 -7.85 -3.35
C CYS A 33 -1.43 -8.94 -4.01
N LEU A 34 -0.79 -9.85 -4.75
CA LEU A 34 -1.48 -10.98 -5.39
C LEU A 34 -1.55 -12.16 -4.42
N PRO A 35 -2.73 -12.78 -4.21
CA PRO A 35 -2.83 -13.97 -3.38
C PRO A 35 -2.11 -15.16 -4.04
N PRO A 36 -1.41 -16.00 -3.25
CA PRO A 36 -0.77 -17.19 -3.78
C PRO A 36 -1.80 -18.23 -4.24
N LEU A 37 -1.43 -19.02 -5.24
CA LEU A 37 -2.26 -20.13 -5.69
C LEU A 37 -2.14 -21.30 -4.74
N LYS A 38 -3.26 -21.74 -4.18
CA LYS A 38 -3.31 -22.90 -3.30
C LYS A 38 -2.97 -24.18 -4.08
N PRO A 39 -2.05 -25.03 -3.58
CA PRO A 39 -1.81 -26.35 -4.13
C PRO A 39 -3.09 -27.20 -4.22
N ALA A 40 -3.16 -28.02 -5.25
CA ALA A 40 -4.21 -29.01 -5.40
C ALA A 40 -4.08 -30.09 -4.31
N PRO A 41 -5.19 -30.58 -3.73
CA PRO A 41 -5.12 -31.68 -2.79
C PRO A 41 -4.73 -32.97 -3.52
N VAL A 42 -3.72 -33.68 -2.98
CA VAL A 42 -3.37 -35.03 -3.43
C VAL A 42 -4.13 -36.05 -2.57
N THR A 43 -5.13 -36.71 -3.16
CA THR A 43 -6.01 -37.63 -2.43
C THR A 43 -5.49 -39.07 -2.42
N ASP A 44 -4.75 -39.47 -3.46
CA ASP A 44 -4.19 -40.82 -3.57
C ASP A 44 -3.06 -41.03 -2.54
N SER A 45 -3.14 -42.11 -1.76
CA SER A 45 -2.15 -42.40 -0.71
C SER A 45 -0.82 -42.92 -1.25
N GLY A 46 -0.84 -43.64 -2.38
CA GLY A 46 0.37 -44.10 -3.05
C GLY A 46 1.18 -42.92 -3.57
N VAL A 47 0.52 -42.00 -4.27
CA VAL A 47 1.13 -40.76 -4.77
C VAL A 47 1.67 -39.91 -3.61
N ARG A 48 0.92 -39.78 -2.50
CA ARG A 48 1.41 -39.05 -1.32
C ARG A 48 2.66 -39.68 -0.71
N ALA A 49 2.77 -41.01 -0.70
CA ALA A 49 3.93 -41.70 -0.15
C ALA A 49 5.15 -41.59 -1.06
N GLU A 50 4.94 -41.75 -2.37
CA GLU A 50 5.98 -41.67 -3.39
C GLU A 50 6.56 -40.26 -3.52
N TYR A 51 5.70 -39.22 -3.54
CA TYR A 51 6.09 -37.81 -3.76
C TYR A 51 6.01 -36.98 -2.47
N ALA A 52 6.23 -37.60 -1.32
CA ALA A 52 6.02 -36.96 -0.02
C ALA A 52 6.91 -35.72 0.20
N ALA A 53 8.10 -35.69 -0.43
CA ALA A 53 9.05 -34.60 -0.27
C ALA A 53 8.62 -33.37 -1.10
N GLU A 54 8.29 -33.61 -2.36
CA GLU A 54 7.83 -32.62 -3.33
C GLU A 54 6.53 -31.98 -2.88
N ILE A 55 5.57 -32.78 -2.41
CA ILE A 55 4.30 -32.27 -1.86
C ILE A 55 4.57 -31.41 -0.62
N ARG A 56 5.50 -31.81 0.25
CA ARG A 56 5.87 -30.98 1.42
C ARG A 56 6.49 -29.66 1.02
N GLU A 57 7.37 -29.68 0.02
CA GLU A 57 8.02 -28.48 -0.50
C GLU A 57 7.02 -27.51 -1.14
N GLU A 58 6.10 -28.01 -1.96
CA GLU A 58 5.06 -27.18 -2.59
C GLU A 58 4.17 -26.49 -1.55
N TYR A 59 3.76 -27.21 -0.51
CA TYR A 59 2.97 -26.63 0.59
C TYR A 59 3.79 -25.65 1.43
N ALA A 60 5.07 -25.92 1.69
CA ALA A 60 5.94 -25.00 2.40
C ALA A 60 6.09 -23.67 1.64
N ALA A 61 6.35 -23.75 0.33
CA ALA A 61 6.42 -22.57 -0.54
C ALA A 61 5.10 -21.78 -0.53
N TYR A 62 3.95 -22.46 -0.64
CA TYR A 62 2.65 -21.81 -0.52
C TYR A 62 2.46 -21.06 0.80
N PHE A 63 2.90 -21.64 1.92
CA PHE A 63 2.77 -20.99 3.23
C PHE A 63 3.69 -19.77 3.39
N ASP A 64 4.89 -19.81 2.83
CA ASP A 64 5.79 -18.66 2.84
C ASP A 64 5.22 -17.52 1.98
N ASP A 65 4.69 -17.85 0.80
CA ASP A 65 4.02 -16.88 -0.07
C ASP A 65 2.75 -16.32 0.55
N ALA A 66 1.97 -17.14 1.28
CA ALA A 66 0.78 -16.68 1.99
C ALA A 66 1.14 -15.67 3.09
N GLN A 67 2.22 -15.90 3.83
CA GLN A 67 2.71 -14.94 4.81
C GLN A 67 3.20 -13.64 4.15
N ALA A 68 3.86 -13.72 2.99
CA ALA A 68 4.26 -12.55 2.23
C ALA A 68 3.05 -11.73 1.75
N PHE A 69 2.01 -12.42 1.28
CA PHE A 69 0.74 -11.81 0.92
C PHE A 69 0.09 -11.09 2.11
N PHE A 70 0.02 -11.71 3.28
CA PHE A 70 -0.55 -11.07 4.48
C PHE A 70 0.20 -9.79 4.89
N ARG A 71 1.54 -9.85 4.91
CA ARG A 71 2.36 -8.65 5.15
C ARG A 71 2.15 -7.56 4.10
N CYS A 72 1.80 -7.93 2.87
CA CYS A 72 1.49 -6.97 1.82
C CYS A 72 0.16 -6.28 2.09
N ILE A 73 -0.92 -7.03 2.34
CA ILE A 73 -2.25 -6.47 2.55
C ILE A 73 -2.33 -5.66 3.85
N ASP A 74 -1.57 -6.03 4.89
CA ASP A 74 -1.52 -5.26 6.13
C ASP A 74 -0.91 -3.87 5.90
N ARG A 75 0.14 -3.78 5.07
CA ARG A 75 0.71 -2.49 4.67
C ARG A 75 -0.25 -1.67 3.82
N ALA A 76 -0.91 -2.30 2.85
CA ALA A 76 -1.90 -1.62 2.01
C ALA A 76 -3.07 -1.10 2.87
N ARG A 77 -3.54 -1.89 3.83
CA ARG A 77 -4.59 -1.49 4.78
C ARG A 77 -4.14 -0.31 5.63
N ALA A 78 -2.91 -0.32 6.14
CA ALA A 78 -2.39 0.78 6.94
C ALA A 78 -2.34 2.08 6.12
N ALA A 79 -1.88 2.02 4.87
CA ALA A 79 -1.83 3.17 3.97
C ALA A 79 -3.23 3.76 3.71
N VAL A 80 -4.20 2.92 3.35
CA VAL A 80 -5.59 3.37 3.12
C VAL A 80 -6.23 3.91 4.39
N THR A 81 -5.90 3.34 5.56
CA THR A 81 -6.42 3.85 6.84
C THR A 81 -5.95 5.28 7.09
N GLU A 82 -4.69 5.59 6.78
CA GLU A 82 -4.17 6.95 6.90
C GLU A 82 -4.90 7.91 5.95
N GLU A 83 -5.08 7.52 4.68
CA GLU A 83 -5.84 8.33 3.71
C GLU A 83 -7.28 8.58 4.16
N VAL A 84 -7.95 7.57 4.72
CA VAL A 84 -9.31 7.70 5.27
C VAL A 84 -9.34 8.68 6.45
N ASN A 85 -8.35 8.61 7.35
CA ASN A 85 -8.28 9.53 8.50
C ASN A 85 -8.10 10.98 8.03
N GLN A 86 -7.25 11.22 7.04
CA GLN A 86 -7.09 12.56 6.45
C GLN A 86 -8.40 13.04 5.82
N ALA A 87 -9.08 12.19 5.04
CA ALA A 87 -10.37 12.54 4.42
C ALA A 87 -11.46 12.89 5.46
N ILE A 88 -11.46 12.24 6.61
CA ILE A 88 -12.38 12.56 7.72
C ILE A 88 -12.10 13.96 8.26
N LEU A 89 -10.83 14.31 8.49
CA LEU A 89 -10.45 15.64 8.98
C LEU A 89 -10.83 16.73 7.97
N ASP A 90 -10.55 16.50 6.69
CA ASP A 90 -10.89 17.41 5.61
C ASP A 90 -12.41 17.64 5.54
N TYR A 91 -13.20 16.56 5.61
CA TYR A 91 -14.66 16.66 5.58
C TYR A 91 -15.23 17.39 6.81
N GLY A 92 -14.66 17.16 8.00
CA GLY A 92 -15.04 17.91 9.21
C GLY A 92 -14.86 19.42 9.05
N GLY A 93 -13.75 19.85 8.43
CA GLY A 93 -13.50 21.27 8.15
C GLY A 93 -14.50 21.91 7.19
N VAL A 94 -15.14 21.13 6.32
CA VAL A 94 -16.23 21.61 5.45
C VAL A 94 -17.48 21.98 6.27
N HIS A 95 -17.79 21.23 7.33
CA HIS A 95 -18.94 21.51 8.20
C HIS A 95 -18.76 22.83 8.94
N GLU A 96 -17.56 23.08 9.48
CA GLU A 96 -17.23 24.34 10.18
C GLU A 96 -17.28 25.57 9.26
N ALA A 97 -17.11 25.39 7.95
CA ALA A 97 -17.07 26.48 6.97
C ALA A 97 -18.44 26.82 6.36
N LEU A 98 -19.49 26.05 6.64
CA LEU A 98 -20.86 26.32 6.19
C LEU A 98 -21.63 27.09 7.29
N PRO A 99 -22.11 28.32 7.05
CA PRO A 99 -23.09 28.94 7.94
C PRO A 99 -24.45 28.23 7.79
N ASP A 100 -25.17 28.11 8.92
CA ASP A 100 -26.50 27.47 9.05
C ASP A 100 -27.50 27.83 7.92
#